data_AF-A0A2H5XPE1-F1
#
_entry.id   AF-A0A2H5XPE1-F1
#
_cell.length_a   1.000
_cell.length_b   1.000
_cell.length_c   1.000
_cell.angle_alpha   90.00
_cell.angle_beta   90.00
_cell.angle_gamma   90.00
#
_symmetry.space_group_name_H-M   'P 1'
#
loop_
_entity.id
_entity.type
_entity.pdbx_description
1 polymer ?
#
loop_
_entity_poly.entity_id
_entity_poly.type
_entity_poly.pdbx_seq_one_letter_code
_entity_poly.pdbx_strand_id
1 'polypeptide(L)'
;MNFAFISFNFSYIFSPEGLFIISSAIFISYLFYSFLRSHFKWSFLSFFVFVPISIFFVAKDERAMLVKKVEERAEKSADINLLRHLSRIYEYEGDITSAVKTYMKIIQVDPNDEDTLLKLAIIFAQMGNVDLSLHIIQNILKSNPSDVIAKHLYDVLTKIKSGEEEGKKENIKEK
;
A
#
# COMPACT_ATOMS: atom_id res chain seq x y z
N MET A 1 -27.43 -33.31 -11.09
CA MET A 1 -28.19 -32.06 -11.26
C MET A 1 -28.68 -32.01 -12.70
N ASN A 2 -29.96 -32.32 -12.94
CA ASN A 2 -30.54 -32.23 -14.28
C ASN A 2 -30.89 -30.77 -14.58
N PHE A 3 -30.15 -30.15 -15.50
CA PHE A 3 -30.58 -28.91 -16.13
C PHE A 3 -31.68 -29.25 -17.14
N ALA A 4 -32.93 -28.96 -16.79
CA ALA A 4 -34.03 -28.99 -17.73
C ALA A 4 -33.82 -27.85 -18.74
N PHE A 5 -33.43 -28.20 -19.97
CA PHE A 5 -33.47 -27.28 -21.09
C PHE A 5 -34.93 -26.91 -21.35
N ILE A 6 -35.28 -25.66 -21.10
CA ILE A 6 -36.55 -25.07 -21.53
C ILE A 6 -36.53 -25.11 -23.05
N SER A 7 -37.26 -26.05 -23.66
CA SER A 7 -37.43 -26.11 -25.11
C SER A 7 -38.22 -24.88 -25.56
N PHE A 8 -37.53 -23.88 -26.11
CA PHE A 8 -38.13 -22.65 -26.60
C PHE A 8 -38.96 -22.96 -27.85
N ASN A 9 -40.28 -22.87 -27.73
CA ASN A 9 -41.18 -23.26 -28.81
C ASN A 9 -41.29 -22.10 -29.82
N PHE A 10 -40.44 -22.13 -30.86
CA PHE A 10 -40.33 -21.08 -31.88
C PHE A 10 -41.65 -20.74 -32.58
N SER A 11 -42.59 -21.68 -32.64
CA SER A 11 -43.92 -21.47 -33.22
C SER A 11 -44.73 -20.40 -32.48
N TYR A 12 -44.47 -20.19 -31.19
CA TYR A 12 -45.17 -19.18 -30.37
C TYR A 12 -44.74 -17.74 -30.67
N ILE A 13 -43.50 -17.54 -31.16
CA ILE A 13 -42.97 -16.21 -31.51
C ILE A 13 -43.78 -15.57 -32.65
N PHE A 14 -44.26 -16.40 -33.58
CA PHE A 14 -45.04 -15.96 -34.74
C PHE A 14 -46.55 -15.96 -34.50
N SER A 15 -47.01 -16.29 -33.28
CA SER A 15 -48.42 -16.10 -32.92
C SER A 15 -48.72 -14.61 -32.73
N PRO A 16 -50.00 -14.20 -32.86
CA PRO A 16 -50.42 -12.82 -32.57
C PRO A 16 -50.01 -12.35 -31.17
N GLU A 17 -50.08 -13.22 -30.14
CA GLU A 17 -49.63 -12.87 -28.79
C GLU A 17 -48.11 -12.70 -28.72
N GLY A 18 -47.35 -13.57 -29.38
CA GLY A 18 -45.89 -13.49 -29.45
C GLY A 18 -45.41 -12.18 -30.09
N LEU A 19 -46.00 -11.81 -31.22
CA LEU A 19 -45.67 -10.55 -31.91
C LEU A 19 -46.04 -9.32 -31.07
N PHE A 20 -47.17 -9.36 -30.35
CA PHE A 20 -47.56 -8.29 -29.43
C PHE A 20 -46.54 -8.11 -28.30
N ILE A 21 -46.10 -9.21 -27.68
CA ILE A 21 -45.07 -9.19 -26.63
C ILE A 21 -43.75 -8.61 -27.18
N ILE A 22 -43.32 -9.02 -28.37
CA ILE A 22 -42.07 -8.52 -28.97
C ILE A 22 -42.16 -7.02 -29.27
N SER A 23 -43.28 -6.57 -29.85
CA SER A 23 -43.48 -5.15 -30.18
C SER A 23 -43.51 -4.26 -28.93
N SER A 24 -44.17 -4.72 -27.86
CA SER A 24 -44.18 -4.02 -26.57
C SER A 24 -42.80 -3.97 -25.92
N ALA A 25 -42.02 -5.04 -26.01
CA ALA A 25 -40.65 -5.08 -25.48
C ALA A 25 -39.71 -4.11 -26.22
N ILE A 26 -39.83 -4.03 -27.55
CA ILE A 26 -39.09 -3.06 -28.37
C ILE A 26 -39.50 -1.63 -28.00
N PHE A 27 -40.80 -1.39 -27.82
CA PHE A 27 -41.32 -0.08 -27.46
C PHE A 27 -40.88 0.37 -26.06
N ILE A 28 -40.92 -0.52 -25.07
CA ILE A 28 -40.42 -0.28 -23.71
C ILE A 28 -38.91 -0.01 -23.74
N SER A 29 -38.15 -0.79 -24.50
CA SER A 29 -36.71 -0.59 -24.67
C SER A 29 -36.39 0.75 -25.33
N TYR A 30 -37.20 1.17 -26.31
CA TYR A 30 -37.08 2.48 -26.95
C TYR A 30 -37.43 3.62 -25.99
N LEU A 31 -38.50 3.50 -25.21
CA LEU A 31 -38.86 4.47 -24.18
C LEU A 31 -37.77 4.60 -23.12
N PHE A 32 -37.20 3.48 -22.67
CA PHE A 32 -36.08 3.45 -21.74
C PHE A 32 -34.84 4.12 -22.34
N TYR A 33 -34.47 3.78 -23.58
CA TYR A 33 -33.38 4.43 -24.30
C TYR A 33 -33.59 5.95 -24.44
N SER A 34 -34.80 6.37 -24.82
CA SER A 34 -35.16 7.80 -24.95
C SER A 34 -35.14 8.52 -23.60
N PHE A 35 -35.57 7.86 -22.53
CA PHE A 35 -35.53 8.38 -21.16
C PHE A 35 -34.09 8.56 -20.68
N LEU A 36 -33.21 7.56 -20.89
CA LEU A 36 -31.78 7.68 -20.61
C LEU A 36 -31.13 8.80 -21.43
N ARG A 37 -31.51 8.96 -22.70
CA ARG A 37 -31.00 10.05 -23.56
C ARG A 37 -31.41 11.44 -23.06
N SER A 38 -32.63 11.57 -22.49
CA SER A 38 -33.19 12.85 -22.04
C SER A 38 -32.63 13.32 -20.69
N HIS A 39 -32.35 12.39 -19.76
CA HIS A 39 -31.95 12.75 -18.39
C HIS A 39 -30.45 12.70 -18.12
N PHE A 40 -29.62 12.20 -19.05
CA PHE A 40 -28.26 11.77 -18.70
C PHE A 40 -27.16 12.51 -19.47
N LYS A 41 -27.14 13.85 -19.36
CA LYS A 41 -25.96 14.68 -19.70
C LYS A 41 -24.84 14.62 -18.64
N TRP A 42 -25.03 13.91 -17.52
CA TRP A 42 -24.02 13.71 -16.46
C TRP A 42 -23.44 12.28 -16.41
N SER A 43 -23.90 11.36 -17.26
CA SER A 43 -23.48 9.94 -17.29
C SER A 43 -22.00 9.71 -17.51
N PHE A 44 -21.42 10.49 -18.42
CA PHE A 44 -20.12 10.14 -18.97
C PHE A 44 -19.05 10.53 -17.95
N LEU A 45 -19.21 11.71 -17.34
CA LEU A 45 -18.28 12.26 -16.36
C LEU A 45 -18.29 11.48 -15.03
N SER A 46 -19.45 10.97 -14.58
CA SER A 46 -19.53 10.17 -13.36
C SER A 46 -18.75 8.86 -13.50
N PHE A 47 -18.79 8.20 -14.65
CA PHE A 47 -17.99 7.00 -14.90
C PHE A 47 -16.48 7.27 -14.75
N PHE A 48 -15.98 8.37 -15.31
CA PHE A 48 -14.56 8.74 -15.16
C PHE A 48 -14.16 9.17 -13.75
N VAL A 49 -15.10 9.49 -12.87
CA VAL A 49 -14.82 9.89 -11.48
C VAL A 49 -15.01 8.71 -10.52
N PHE A 50 -16.15 8.02 -10.58
CA PHE A 50 -16.49 6.94 -9.67
C PHE A 50 -15.73 5.64 -9.95
N VAL A 51 -15.39 5.33 -11.20
CA VAL A 51 -14.62 4.12 -11.51
C VAL A 51 -13.22 4.17 -10.89
N PRO A 52 -12.36 5.19 -11.12
CA PRO A 52 -11.04 5.22 -10.50
C PRO A 52 -11.11 5.31 -8.97
N ILE A 53 -12.11 6.00 -8.40
CA ILE A 53 -12.31 6.03 -6.94
C ILE A 53 -12.66 4.64 -6.41
N SER A 54 -13.60 3.92 -7.06
CA SER A 54 -13.97 2.57 -6.65
C SER A 54 -12.80 1.59 -6.75
N ILE A 55 -12.02 1.67 -7.83
CA ILE A 55 -10.80 0.87 -8.01
C ILE A 55 -9.78 1.20 -6.92
N PHE A 56 -9.59 2.48 -6.59
CA PHE A 56 -8.69 2.89 -5.52
C PHE A 56 -9.11 2.32 -4.15
N PHE A 57 -10.40 2.37 -3.82
CA PHE A 57 -10.92 1.81 -2.57
C PHE A 57 -10.80 0.29 -2.51
N VAL A 58 -11.19 -0.42 -3.57
CA VAL A 58 -11.05 -1.88 -3.65
C VAL A 58 -9.59 -2.30 -3.60
N ALA A 59 -8.70 -1.61 -4.34
CA ALA A 59 -7.27 -1.89 -4.30
C ALA A 59 -6.65 -1.63 -2.93
N LYS A 60 -7.12 -0.61 -2.20
CA LYS A 60 -6.67 -0.33 -0.83
C LYS A 60 -7.13 -1.44 0.14
N ASP A 61 -8.35 -1.93 -0.01
CA ASP A 61 -8.91 -2.99 0.83
C ASP A 61 -8.21 -4.35 0.59
N GLU A 62 -8.00 -4.72 -0.68
CA GLU A 62 -7.26 -5.94 -1.04
C GLU A 62 -5.82 -5.90 -0.53
N ARG A 63 -5.13 -4.75 -0.64
CA ARG A 63 -3.77 -4.58 -0.10
C ARG A 63 -3.74 -4.78 1.40
N ALA A 64 -4.67 -4.20 2.15
CA ALA A 64 -4.75 -4.36 3.59
C ALA A 64 -4.97 -5.83 3.99
N MET A 65 -5.83 -6.55 3.26
CA MET A 65 -6.04 -7.99 3.47
C MET A 65 -4.76 -8.81 3.17
N LEU A 66 -4.05 -8.49 2.09
CA LEU A 66 -2.81 -9.16 1.72
C LEU A 66 -1.72 -8.94 2.77
N VAL A 67 -1.56 -7.70 3.25
CA VAL A 67 -0.61 -7.36 4.32
C VAL A 67 -0.92 -8.16 5.58
N LYS A 68 -2.19 -8.21 6.01
CA LYS A 68 -2.61 -9.01 7.17
C LYS A 68 -2.31 -10.51 7.02
N LYS A 69 -2.50 -11.06 5.82
CA LYS A 69 -2.19 -12.47 5.54
C LYS A 69 -0.68 -12.74 5.57
N VAL A 70 0.12 -11.79 5.08
CA VAL A 70 1.59 -11.84 5.12
C VAL A 70 2.07 -11.72 6.57
N GLU A 71 1.53 -10.81 7.35
CA GLU A 71 1.80 -10.66 8.80
C GLU A 71 1.55 -11.98 9.54
N GLU A 72 0.37 -12.57 9.40
CA GLU A 72 0.02 -13.82 10.09
C GLU A 72 0.99 -14.96 9.74
N ARG A 73 1.41 -15.03 8.48
CA ARG A 73 2.39 -16.02 8.03
C ARG A 73 3.79 -15.72 8.56
N ALA A 74 4.19 -14.45 8.58
CA ALA A 74 5.50 -14.01 9.09
C ALA A 74 5.62 -14.29 10.59
N GLU A 75 4.56 -14.08 11.37
CA GLU A 75 4.54 -14.40 12.80
C GLU A 75 4.66 -15.90 13.08
N LYS A 76 4.09 -16.74 12.22
CA LYS A 76 4.17 -18.20 12.37
C LYS A 76 5.49 -18.81 11.93
N SER A 77 6.17 -18.18 10.97
CA SER A 77 7.32 -18.80 10.29
C SER A 77 8.67 -18.16 10.63
N ALA A 78 8.70 -16.97 11.25
CA ALA A 78 9.90 -16.17 11.46
C ALA A 78 10.78 -16.04 10.19
N ASP A 79 10.16 -16.15 9.01
CA ASP A 79 10.85 -16.12 7.73
C ASP A 79 11.37 -14.70 7.46
N ILE A 80 12.69 -14.54 7.51
CA ILE A 80 13.38 -13.26 7.30
C ILE A 80 13.00 -12.65 5.95
N ASN A 81 12.83 -13.45 4.89
CA ASN A 81 12.48 -12.92 3.57
C ASN A 81 11.06 -12.36 3.56
N LEU A 82 10.13 -13.02 4.27
CA LEU A 82 8.76 -12.55 4.40
C LEU A 82 8.69 -11.28 5.26
N LEU A 83 9.45 -11.23 6.36
CA LEU A 83 9.59 -10.04 7.19
C LEU A 83 10.19 -8.87 6.39
N ARG A 84 11.21 -9.10 5.55
CA ARG A 84 11.80 -8.05 4.69
C ARG A 84 10.78 -7.49 3.69
N HIS A 85 9.97 -8.35 3.07
CA HIS A 85 8.91 -7.90 2.18
C HIS A 85 7.86 -7.08 2.94
N LEU A 86 7.45 -7.53 4.12
CA LEU A 86 6.50 -6.84 4.96
C LEU A 86 7.01 -5.46 5.40
N SER A 87 8.28 -5.35 5.85
CA SER A 87 8.89 -4.06 6.19
C SER A 87 8.89 -3.07 5.01
N ARG A 88 9.21 -3.55 3.80
CA ARG A 88 9.19 -2.71 2.58
C ARG A 88 7.79 -2.23 2.23
N ILE A 89 6.76 -3.06 2.45
CA ILE A 89 5.37 -2.65 2.24
C ILE A 89 5.01 -1.53 3.21
N TYR A 90 5.33 -1.69 4.50
CA TYR A 90 5.09 -0.63 5.48
C TYR A 90 5.87 0.66 5.18
N GLU A 91 7.13 0.57 4.74
CA GLU A 91 7.89 1.75 4.27
C GLU A 91 7.17 2.46 3.12
N TYR A 92 6.69 1.71 2.13
CA TYR A 92 5.99 2.25 0.97
C TYR A 92 4.66 2.92 1.35
N GLU A 93 3.96 2.36 2.32
CA GLU A 93 2.70 2.92 2.84
C GLU A 93 2.92 4.11 3.78
N GLY A 94 4.17 4.40 4.16
CA GLY A 94 4.51 5.44 5.12
C GLY A 94 4.22 5.06 6.57
N ASP A 95 3.84 3.81 6.86
CA ASP A 95 3.73 3.31 8.23
C ASP A 95 5.12 2.95 8.78
N ILE A 96 5.88 4.00 9.09
CA ILE A 96 7.23 3.89 9.64
C ILE A 96 7.24 3.11 10.97
N THR A 97 6.15 3.20 11.75
CA THR A 97 6.08 2.51 13.05
C THR A 97 6.05 1.00 12.87
N SER A 98 5.22 0.50 11.95
CA SER A 98 5.13 -0.92 11.64
C SER A 98 6.38 -1.42 10.90
N ALA A 99 6.98 -0.59 10.04
CA ALA A 99 8.26 -0.89 9.40
C ALA A 99 9.37 -1.12 10.44
N VAL A 100 9.55 -0.20 11.40
CA VAL A 100 10.57 -0.34 12.46
C VAL A 100 10.33 -1.60 13.29
N LYS A 101 9.09 -1.88 13.69
CA LYS A 101 8.77 -3.12 14.45
C LYS A 101 9.16 -4.38 13.66
N THR A 102 8.92 -4.38 12.35
CA THR A 102 9.21 -5.54 11.51
C THR A 102 10.72 -5.69 11.28
N TYR A 103 11.46 -4.61 11.09
CA TYR A 103 12.92 -4.63 11.06
C TYR A 103 13.53 -5.06 12.40
N MET A 104 12.94 -4.66 13.53
CA MET A 104 13.36 -5.12 14.85
C MET A 104 13.18 -6.64 15.01
N LYS A 105 12.14 -7.24 14.41
CA LYS A 105 11.99 -8.71 14.36
C LYS A 105 13.09 -9.35 13.51
N ILE A 106 13.49 -8.73 12.39
CA ILE A 106 14.57 -9.26 11.54
C ILE A 106 15.89 -9.31 12.31
N ILE A 107 16.27 -8.22 13.00
CA ILE A 107 17.53 -8.19 13.77
C ILE A 107 17.51 -9.10 15.01
N GLN A 108 16.33 -9.52 15.49
CA GLN A 108 16.24 -10.54 16.53
C GLN A 108 16.61 -11.93 16.01
N VAL A 109 16.32 -12.20 14.74
CA VAL A 109 16.67 -13.47 14.08
C VAL A 109 18.10 -13.43 13.55
N ASP A 110 18.50 -12.32 12.91
CA ASP A 110 19.85 -12.08 12.41
C ASP A 110 20.38 -10.72 12.89
N PRO A 111 21.09 -10.70 14.04
CA PRO A 111 21.63 -9.46 14.62
C PRO A 111 22.67 -8.75 13.75
N ASN A 112 23.25 -9.43 12.76
CA ASN A 112 24.32 -8.92 11.90
C ASN A 112 23.83 -8.59 10.48
N ASP A 113 22.52 -8.53 10.26
CA ASP A 113 21.94 -8.15 8.97
C ASP A 113 22.22 -6.66 8.67
N GLU A 114 23.37 -6.38 8.05
CA GLU A 114 23.86 -5.03 7.76
C GLU A 114 22.83 -4.22 6.96
N ASP A 115 22.13 -4.84 6.01
CA ASP A 115 21.08 -4.19 5.21
C ASP A 115 19.93 -3.67 6.10
N THR A 116 19.46 -4.51 7.03
CA THR A 116 18.38 -4.14 7.96
C THR A 116 18.85 -3.10 8.98
N LEU A 117 20.08 -3.24 9.50
CA LEU A 117 20.67 -2.26 10.40
C LEU A 117 20.80 -0.88 9.73
N LEU A 118 21.24 -0.86 8.47
CA LEU A 118 21.36 0.38 7.69
C LEU A 118 19.98 1.02 7.46
N LYS A 119 18.95 0.22 7.14
CA LYS A 119 17.57 0.69 7.02
C LYS A 119 17.04 1.31 8.32
N LEU A 120 17.23 0.63 9.45
CA LEU A 120 16.83 1.16 10.76
C LEU A 120 17.57 2.45 11.10
N ALA A 121 18.87 2.54 10.83
CA ALA A 121 19.64 3.76 11.06
C ALA A 121 19.08 4.94 10.24
N ILE A 122 18.78 4.73 8.96
CA ILE A 122 18.18 5.77 8.10
C ILE A 122 16.82 6.21 8.65
N ILE A 123 15.97 5.26 9.05
CA ILE A 123 14.65 5.58 9.61
C ILE A 123 14.80 6.38 10.91
N PHE A 124 15.70 5.97 11.82
CA PHE A 124 15.93 6.70 13.06
C PHE A 124 16.46 8.11 12.82
N ALA A 125 17.33 8.29 11.82
CA ALA A 125 17.79 9.61 11.40
C ALA A 125 16.63 10.50 10.93
N GLN A 126 15.72 9.95 10.12
CA GLN A 126 14.53 10.67 9.63
C GLN A 126 13.54 11.01 10.75
N MET A 127 13.48 10.19 11.80
CA MET A 127 12.68 10.46 13.00
C MET A 127 13.31 11.48 13.96
N GLY A 128 14.51 12.01 13.64
CA GLY A 128 15.26 12.91 14.52
C GLY A 128 15.99 12.20 15.67
N ASN A 129 15.97 10.87 15.70
CA ASN A 129 16.69 10.07 16.70
C ASN A 129 18.15 9.88 16.27
N VAL A 130 18.88 10.99 16.15
CA VAL A 130 20.26 11.05 15.62
C VAL A 130 21.22 10.19 16.45
N ASP A 131 21.09 10.19 17.78
CA ASP A 131 21.95 9.40 18.68
C ASP A 131 21.81 7.88 18.45
N LEU A 132 20.57 7.39 18.32
CA LEU A 132 20.31 5.97 18.06
C LEU A 132 20.82 5.57 16.67
N SER A 133 20.61 6.43 15.67
CA SER A 133 21.11 6.21 14.32
C SER A 133 22.64 6.11 14.29
N LEU A 134 23.34 7.05 14.95
CA LEU A 134 24.80 7.04 15.08
C LEU A 134 25.32 5.77 15.74
N HIS A 135 24.67 5.31 16.82
CA HIS A 135 25.08 4.09 17.50
C HIS A 135 25.00 2.85 16.58
N ILE A 136 23.93 2.73 15.79
CA ILE A 136 23.78 1.63 14.83
C ILE A 136 24.85 1.72 13.74
N ILE A 137 25.06 2.91 13.17
CA ILE A 137 26.04 3.12 12.09
C ILE A 137 27.47 2.85 12.56
N GLN A 138 27.81 3.21 13.79
CA GLN A 138 29.11 2.86 14.38
C GLN A 138 29.31 1.35 14.48
N ASN A 139 28.25 0.58 14.74
CA ASN A 139 28.35 -0.88 14.77
C ASN A 139 28.56 -1.45 13.37
N ILE A 140 27.86 -0.94 12.35
CA ILE A 140 28.08 -1.31 10.94
C ILE A 140 29.52 -0.99 10.51
N LEU A 141 30.03 0.19 10.85
CA LEU A 141 31.41 0.57 10.48
C LEU A 141 32.48 -0.21 11.24
N LYS A 142 32.16 -0.81 12.39
CA LYS A 142 33.06 -1.73 13.10
C LYS A 142 33.13 -3.09 12.42
N SER A 143 32.01 -3.63 11.93
CA SER A 143 31.98 -4.91 11.19
C SER A 143 32.49 -4.76 9.76
N ASN A 144 32.10 -3.66 9.10
CA ASN A 144 32.42 -3.35 7.72
C ASN A 144 32.92 -1.90 7.57
N PRO A 145 34.22 -1.67 7.83
CA PRO A 145 34.81 -0.32 7.74
C PRO A 145 34.79 0.29 6.33
N SER A 146 34.58 -0.53 5.30
CA SER A 146 34.54 -0.13 3.88
C SER A 146 33.15 0.25 3.37
N ASP A 147 32.11 0.17 4.20
CA ASP A 147 30.75 0.53 3.79
C ASP A 147 30.65 2.04 3.50
N VAL A 148 30.50 2.36 2.21
CA VAL A 148 30.42 3.73 1.71
C VAL A 148 29.15 4.43 2.19
N ILE A 149 28.02 3.71 2.29
CA ILE A 149 26.74 4.27 2.69
C ILE A 149 26.75 4.56 4.19
N ALA A 150 27.21 3.61 5.00
CA ALA A 150 27.33 3.79 6.44
C ALA A 150 28.29 4.94 6.78
N LYS A 151 29.42 5.06 6.06
CA LYS A 151 30.37 6.16 6.24
C LYS A 151 29.76 7.51 5.88
N HIS A 152 29.09 7.60 4.74
CA HIS A 152 28.39 8.82 4.34
C HIS A 152 27.31 9.21 5.36
N LEU A 153 26.52 8.25 5.85
CA LEU A 153 25.48 8.52 6.84
C LEU A 153 26.08 8.98 8.17
N TYR A 154 27.20 8.39 8.61
CA TYR A 154 27.95 8.83 9.79
C TYR A 154 28.39 10.31 9.69
N ASP A 155 28.98 10.69 8.56
CA ASP A 155 29.44 12.06 8.33
C ASP A 155 28.29 13.08 8.32
N VAL A 156 27.12 12.69 7.81
CA VAL A 156 25.91 13.54 7.83
C VAL A 156 25.39 13.68 9.27
N LEU A 157 25.25 12.56 9.99
CA LEU A 157 24.68 12.56 11.33
C LEU A 157 25.53 13.30 12.36
N THR A 158 26.86 13.22 12.24
CA THR A 158 27.78 13.95 13.12
C THR A 158 27.67 15.46 12.95
N LYS A 159 27.48 15.95 11.71
CA LYS A 159 27.22 17.38 11.43
C LYS A 159 25.88 17.84 11.99
N ILE A 160 24.84 17.01 11.86
CA ILE A 160 23.52 17.32 12.44
C ILE A 160 23.66 17.45 13.96
N LYS A 161 24.31 16.49 14.61
CA LYS A 161 24.53 16.49 16.06
C LYS A 161 25.35 17.69 16.53
N SER A 162 26.43 18.06 15.84
CA SER A 162 27.23 19.23 16.21
C SER A 162 26.43 20.53 16.09
N GLY A 163 25.63 20.68 15.04
CA GLY A 163 24.75 21.85 14.86
C GLY A 163 23.68 21.96 15.95
N GLU A 164 23.10 20.84 16.39
CA GLU A 164 22.15 20.83 17.50
C GLU A 164 22.79 21.25 18.83
N GLU A 165 24.03 20.85 19.08
CA GLU A 165 24.77 21.22 20.30
C GLU A 165 25.17 22.70 20.31
N GLU A 166 25.51 23.27 19.14
CA GLU A 166 25.81 24.70 18.99
C GLU A 166 24.56 25.56 19.21
N GLY A 167 23.43 25.23 18.58
CA GLY A 167 22.17 25.95 18.78
C GLY A 167 21.63 25.88 20.22
N LYS A 168 21.87 24.77 20.93
CA LYS A 168 21.55 24.67 22.36
C LYS A 168 22.40 25.61 23.22
N LYS A 169 23.69 25.79 22.89
CA LYS A 169 24.60 26.68 23.65
C LYS A 169 24.30 28.15 23.43
N GLU A 170 23.84 28.55 22.24
CA GLU A 170 23.44 29.93 21.95
C GLU A 170 22.14 30.31 22.68
N ASN A 171 21.13 29.43 22.66
CA ASN A 171 19.86 29.65 23.38
C ASN A 171 20.01 29.75 24.91
N ILE A 172 21.07 29.16 25.49
CA ILE A 172 21.37 29.27 26.92
C ILE A 172 22.09 30.59 27.26
N LYS A 173 22.80 31.19 26.31
CA LYS A 173 23.49 32.48 26.51
C LYS A 173 22.58 33.69 26.34
N GLU A 174 21.47 33.56 25.62
CA GLU A 174 20.48 34.64 25.38
C GLU A 174 19.35 34.72 26.42
N LYS A 175 19.32 33.82 27.41
CA LYS A 175 18.42 33.84 28.57
C LYS A 175 19.14 34.30 29.83
#